data_AF-A0A535LHC3-F1
#
_entry.id   AF-A0A535LHC3-F1
#
_cell.length_a   1.000
_cell.length_b   1.000
_cell.length_c   1.000
_cell.angle_alpha   90.00
_cell.angle_beta   90.00
_cell.angle_gamma   90.00
#
_symmetry.space_group_name_H-M   'P 1'
#
loop_
_entity.id
_entity.type
_entity.pdbx_description
1 polymer ?
#
loop_
_entity_poly.entity_id
_entity_poly.type
_entity_poly.pdbx_seq_one_letter_code
_entity_poly.pdbx_strand_id
1 'polypeptide(L)'
;MSPEEEKHRGLTRERLVAAALELINKEGLEALSMRALADKLEVKAASLYWHVRDRRELMELLAESILESVPRPRHRSTWREAVLASADALRRRVAAQKDANRVLLEVPDALERSDAFTDLKAQLQGAGLRAVEAADIALLAMTYVIADRSAADGSHVELDEGGKPASIAIDSGSRGVLLRGGSPDMPDLIRVPHEQAAASPAVVRGETVVVRRLRGIGRGEIELNPRRPWRFKVQAPTWNTVLDLPALDVREIHVDSGATNLECFLPEPQGVVPIHISSGVVNVTL
;
A
#
# COMPACT_ATOMS: atom_id res chain seq x y z
N MET A 1 15.10 19.42 42.11
CA MET A 1 15.74 18.49 41.15
C MET A 1 16.63 19.33 40.28
N SER A 2 17.94 19.15 40.38
CA SER A 2 18.93 19.92 39.61
C SER A 2 18.97 19.42 38.16
N PRO A 3 19.22 20.27 37.14
CA PRO A 3 19.38 19.86 35.74
C PRO A 3 20.45 18.77 35.52
N GLU A 4 21.40 18.63 36.45
CA GLU A 4 22.46 17.61 36.41
C GLU A 4 21.99 16.21 36.87
N GLU A 5 20.95 16.14 37.70
CA GLU A 5 20.39 14.89 38.22
C GLU A 5 19.52 14.19 37.16
N GLU A 6 18.86 14.95 36.28
CA GLU A 6 18.19 14.41 35.08
C GLU A 6 19.19 13.82 34.08
N LYS A 7 20.41 14.38 34.02
CA LYS A 7 21.48 13.94 33.11
C LYS A 7 22.05 12.56 33.47
N HIS A 8 21.83 12.08 34.70
CA HIS A 8 22.30 10.80 35.23
C HIS A 8 21.19 9.76 35.48
N ARG A 9 20.01 9.87 34.85
CA ARG A 9 19.15 8.68 34.74
C ARG A 9 19.94 7.61 33.97
N GLY A 10 20.27 6.50 34.62
CA GLY A 10 21.09 5.44 34.03
C GLY A 10 20.61 5.03 32.64
N LEU A 11 21.53 4.55 31.81
CA LEU A 11 21.17 3.94 30.55
C LEU A 11 20.19 2.77 30.83
N THR A 12 19.02 2.79 30.19
CA THR A 12 18.04 1.69 30.25
C THR A 12 17.69 1.24 28.83
N ARG A 13 17.08 0.06 28.69
CA ARG A 13 16.62 -0.44 27.38
C ARG A 13 15.61 0.53 26.76
N GLU A 14 14.69 1.06 27.56
CA GLU A 14 13.66 2.00 27.11
C GLU A 14 14.28 3.31 26.60
N ARG A 15 15.26 3.86 27.34
CA ARG A 15 15.97 5.08 26.94
C ARG A 15 16.80 4.85 25.66
N LEU A 16 17.38 3.66 25.52
CA LEU A 16 18.15 3.26 24.34
C LEU A 16 17.24 3.14 23.10
N VAL A 17 16.10 2.48 23.22
CA VAL A 17 15.09 2.35 22.15
C VAL A 17 14.53 3.71 21.75
N ALA A 18 14.14 4.55 22.72
CA ALA A 18 13.62 5.89 22.44
C ALA A 18 14.64 6.75 21.66
N ALA A 19 15.91 6.73 22.09
CA ALA A 19 16.98 7.46 21.39
C ALA A 19 17.22 6.91 19.97
N ALA A 20 17.15 5.61 19.77
CA ALA A 20 17.28 5.01 18.44
C ALA A 20 16.11 5.38 17.51
N LEU A 21 14.86 5.30 17.98
CA LEU A 21 13.69 5.73 17.18
C LEU A 21 13.72 7.22 16.84
N GLU A 22 14.19 8.08 17.76
CA GLU A 22 14.41 9.50 17.48
C GLU A 22 15.49 9.72 16.41
N LEU A 23 16.59 8.97 16.46
CA LEU A 23 17.66 9.06 15.47
C LEU A 23 17.13 8.66 14.09
N ILE A 24 16.39 7.55 14.00
CA ILE A 24 15.74 7.11 12.77
C ILE A 24 14.78 8.17 12.24
N ASN A 25 13.94 8.77 13.09
CA ASN A 25 13.01 9.81 12.66
C ASN A 25 13.71 11.06 12.09
N LYS A 26 14.86 11.45 12.64
CA LYS A 26 15.62 12.62 12.16
C LYS A 26 16.44 12.30 10.91
N GLU A 27 17.18 11.20 10.92
CA GLU A 27 18.27 10.96 9.96
C GLU A 27 18.03 9.74 9.06
N GLY A 28 17.01 8.94 9.37
CA GLY A 28 16.71 7.67 8.69
C GLY A 28 17.46 6.48 9.28
N LEU A 29 17.07 5.27 8.89
CA LEU A 29 17.60 4.02 9.40
C LEU A 29 19.10 3.82 9.08
N GLU A 30 19.59 4.38 7.97
CA GLU A 30 21.01 4.29 7.59
C GLU A 30 21.95 4.98 8.58
N ALA A 31 21.46 6.01 9.28
CA ALA A 31 22.24 6.72 10.29
C ALA A 31 22.35 5.94 11.62
N LEU A 32 21.49 4.93 11.81
CA LEU A 32 21.51 4.12 13.03
C LEU A 32 22.76 3.24 13.06
N SER A 33 23.68 3.56 13.97
CA SER A 33 24.82 2.73 14.32
C SER A 33 25.04 2.74 15.84
N MET A 34 25.70 1.71 16.39
CA MET A 34 26.02 1.67 17.83
C MET A 34 26.84 2.89 18.26
N ARG A 35 27.70 3.42 17.38
CA ARG A 35 28.47 4.64 17.65
C ARG A 35 27.58 5.87 17.67
N ALA A 36 26.77 6.09 16.62
CA ALA A 36 25.85 7.23 16.55
C ALA A 36 24.84 7.24 17.71
N LEU A 37 24.37 6.06 18.12
CA LEU A 37 23.48 5.89 19.26
C LEU A 37 24.19 6.22 20.59
N ALA A 38 25.45 5.80 20.76
CA ALA A 38 26.25 6.10 21.94
C ALA A 38 26.53 7.61 22.06
N ASP A 39 26.88 8.25 20.93
CA ASP A 39 27.10 9.69 20.84
C ASP A 39 25.83 10.46 21.21
N LYS A 40 24.67 10.06 20.67
CA LYS A 40 23.37 10.66 20.99
C LYS A 40 22.99 10.51 22.47
N LEU A 41 23.41 9.43 23.11
CA LEU A 41 23.14 9.15 24.51
C LEU A 41 24.20 9.71 25.47
N GLU A 42 25.26 10.35 24.95
CA GLU A 42 26.42 10.83 25.71
C GLU A 42 27.11 9.72 26.55
N VAL A 43 27.14 8.48 26.02
CA VAL A 43 27.76 7.31 26.67
C VAL A 43 28.84 6.68 25.80
N LYS A 44 29.66 5.79 26.37
CA LYS A 44 30.58 4.97 25.59
C LYS A 44 29.82 3.87 24.86
N ALA A 45 30.22 3.51 23.64
CA ALA A 45 29.59 2.41 22.88
C ALA A 45 29.57 1.08 23.66
N ALA A 46 30.62 0.81 24.46
CA ALA A 46 30.67 -0.36 25.35
C ALA A 46 29.52 -0.39 26.38
N SER A 47 28.99 0.77 26.79
CA SER A 47 27.86 0.87 27.71
C SER A 47 26.56 0.35 27.08
N LEU A 48 26.38 0.54 25.77
CA LEU A 48 25.18 0.06 25.06
C LEU A 48 25.09 -1.48 25.07
N TYR A 49 26.23 -2.16 24.98
CA TYR A 49 26.28 -3.62 24.91
C TYR A 49 25.84 -4.33 26.21
N TRP A 50 25.73 -3.61 27.33
CA TRP A 50 25.10 -4.13 28.54
C TRP A 50 23.58 -4.22 28.43
N HIS A 51 22.98 -3.49 27.49
CA HIS A 51 21.54 -3.44 27.27
C HIS A 51 21.10 -4.19 26.02
N VAL A 52 21.97 -4.31 25.01
CA VAL A 52 21.71 -5.07 23.77
C VAL A 52 22.96 -5.85 23.36
N ARG A 53 22.83 -7.13 23.04
CA ARG A 53 23.98 -7.97 22.68
C ARG A 53 24.60 -7.55 21.34
N ASP A 54 23.76 -7.13 20.40
CA ASP A 54 24.16 -6.76 19.05
C ASP A 54 23.12 -5.83 18.38
N ARG A 55 23.38 -5.48 17.11
CA ARG A 55 22.46 -4.68 16.29
C ARG A 55 21.12 -5.38 16.11
N ARG A 56 21.09 -6.71 15.99
CA ARG A 56 19.85 -7.45 15.77
C ARG A 56 18.93 -7.36 16.98
N GLU A 57 19.45 -7.53 18.20
CA GLU A 57 18.66 -7.35 19.41
C GLU A 57 18.14 -5.90 19.54
N LEU A 58 18.93 -4.91 19.12
CA LEU A 58 18.43 -3.54 19.01
C LEU A 58 17.25 -3.44 18.03
N MET A 59 17.35 -4.04 16.84
CA MET A 59 16.25 -4.04 15.86
C MET A 59 15.00 -4.75 16.39
N GLU A 60 15.16 -5.86 17.12
CA GLU A 60 14.06 -6.58 17.78
C GLU A 60 13.35 -5.67 18.80
N LEU A 61 14.10 -4.97 19.64
CA LEU A 61 13.52 -4.02 20.61
C LEU A 61 12.83 -2.82 19.94
N LEU A 62 13.35 -2.34 18.81
CA LEU A 62 12.70 -1.27 18.04
C LEU A 62 11.38 -1.75 17.43
N ALA A 63 11.37 -2.95 16.85
CA ALA A 63 10.17 -3.55 16.30
C ALA A 63 9.10 -3.79 17.38
N GLU A 64 9.49 -4.33 18.54
CA GLU A 64 8.61 -4.51 19.70
C GLU A 64 7.99 -3.18 20.12
N SER A 65 8.81 -2.13 20.30
CA SER A 65 8.31 -0.80 20.67
C SER A 65 7.35 -0.19 19.64
N ILE A 66 7.61 -0.38 18.34
CA ILE A 66 6.70 0.06 17.28
C ILE A 66 5.36 -0.70 17.37
N LEU A 67 5.39 -2.02 17.53
CA LEU A 67 4.20 -2.87 17.56
C LEU A 67 3.37 -2.67 18.84
N GLU A 68 4.00 -2.51 20.00
CA GLU A 68 3.32 -2.21 21.28
C GLU A 68 2.54 -0.90 21.25
N SER A 69 2.99 0.05 20.44
CA SER A 69 2.33 1.34 20.29
C SER A 69 1.17 1.35 19.28
N VAL A 70 0.85 0.20 18.67
CA VAL A 70 -0.32 0.05 17.79
C VAL A 70 -1.60 0.07 18.63
N PRO A 71 -2.55 1.00 18.39
CA PRO A 71 -3.80 1.04 19.13
C PRO A 71 -4.62 -0.25 18.95
N ARG A 72 -5.09 -0.83 20.06
CA ARG A 72 -5.94 -2.04 20.03
C ARG A 72 -7.41 -1.69 19.77
N PRO A 73 -8.07 -2.27 18.74
CA PRO A 73 -9.48 -2.04 18.48
C PRO A 73 -10.39 -2.51 19.62
N ARG A 74 -11.53 -1.85 19.82
CA ARG A 74 -12.48 -2.21 20.88
C ARG A 74 -13.25 -3.49 20.55
N HIS A 75 -13.45 -4.35 21.56
CA HIS A 75 -14.02 -5.71 21.47
C HIS A 75 -15.50 -5.84 21.03
N ARG A 76 -16.21 -4.76 20.67
CA ARG A 76 -17.66 -4.80 20.33
C ARG A 76 -17.97 -4.77 18.83
N SER A 77 -17.02 -5.16 17.99
CA SER A 77 -17.15 -5.08 16.53
C SER A 77 -17.26 -6.48 15.93
N THR A 78 -17.84 -6.59 14.73
CA THR A 78 -17.76 -7.84 13.94
C THR A 78 -16.30 -8.18 13.64
N TRP A 79 -15.99 -9.46 13.36
CA TRP A 79 -14.62 -9.86 13.05
C TRP A 79 -14.01 -9.08 11.87
N ARG A 80 -14.83 -8.71 10.86
CA ARG A 80 -14.37 -7.91 9.72
C ARG A 80 -13.98 -6.49 10.13
N GLU A 81 -14.82 -5.83 10.91
CA GLU A 81 -14.55 -4.47 11.42
C GLU A 81 -13.31 -4.48 12.33
N ALA A 82 -13.15 -5.50 13.16
CA ALA A 82 -12.00 -5.63 14.06
C ALA A 82 -10.68 -5.84 13.29
N VAL A 83 -10.69 -6.68 12.24
CA VAL A 83 -9.54 -6.91 11.35
C VAL A 83 -9.18 -5.62 10.61
N LEU A 84 -10.16 -4.92 10.01
CA LEU A 84 -9.93 -3.66 9.29
C LEU A 84 -9.41 -2.56 10.22
N ALA A 85 -9.95 -2.45 11.43
CA ALA A 85 -9.47 -1.50 12.43
C ALA A 85 -8.05 -1.82 12.90
N SER A 86 -7.70 -3.10 13.07
CA SER A 86 -6.33 -3.54 13.40
C SER A 86 -5.35 -3.18 12.28
N ALA A 87 -5.73 -3.44 11.03
CA ALA A 87 -4.92 -3.11 9.85
C ALA A 87 -4.70 -1.59 9.71
N ASP A 88 -5.75 -0.78 9.91
CA ASP A 88 -5.68 0.68 9.86
C ASP A 88 -4.84 1.26 11.02
N ALA A 89 -4.95 0.70 12.22
CA ALA A 89 -4.11 1.06 13.36
C ALA A 89 -2.63 0.76 13.10
N LEU A 90 -2.31 -0.42 12.57
CA LEU A 90 -0.95 -0.79 12.19
C LEU A 90 -0.41 0.12 11.08
N ARG A 91 -1.21 0.37 10.03
CA ARG A 91 -0.83 1.28 8.93
C ARG A 91 -0.48 2.66 9.45
N ARG A 92 -1.33 3.27 10.28
CA ARG A 92 -1.06 4.58 10.88
C ARG A 92 0.22 4.59 11.71
N ARG A 93 0.49 3.51 12.45
CA ARG A 93 1.69 3.43 13.28
C ARG A 93 2.97 3.29 12.46
N VAL A 94 2.94 2.50 11.39
CA VAL A 94 4.04 2.37 10.43
C VAL A 94 4.27 3.70 9.71
N ALA A 95 3.21 4.37 9.26
CA ALA A 95 3.30 5.68 8.61
C ALA A 95 3.87 6.79 9.52
N ALA A 96 3.52 6.76 10.81
CA ALA A 96 3.96 7.77 11.77
C ALA A 96 5.43 7.61 12.21
N GLN A 97 6.10 6.51 11.86
CA GLN A 97 7.48 6.23 12.24
C GLN A 97 8.34 6.03 10.99
N LYS A 98 9.32 6.91 10.81
CA LYS A 98 10.24 6.83 9.66
C LYS A 98 10.92 5.47 9.64
N ASP A 99 11.00 4.87 8.45
CA ASP A 99 11.60 3.55 8.20
C ASP A 99 11.05 2.39 9.05
N ALA A 100 9.87 2.52 9.67
CA ALA A 100 9.28 1.45 10.47
C ALA A 100 9.05 0.16 9.67
N ASN A 101 8.65 0.28 8.40
CA ASN A 101 8.53 -0.87 7.51
C ASN A 101 9.85 -1.64 7.38
N ARG A 102 10.96 -0.94 7.22
CA ARG A 102 12.29 -1.55 7.11
C ARG A 102 12.70 -2.23 8.42
N VAL A 103 12.45 -1.58 9.55
CA VAL A 103 12.69 -2.15 10.89
C VAL A 103 11.89 -3.45 11.07
N LEU A 104 10.59 -3.41 10.81
CA LEU A 104 9.69 -4.56 11.03
C LEU A 104 9.96 -5.73 10.07
N LEU A 105 10.34 -5.46 8.82
CA LEU A 105 10.68 -6.49 7.84
C LEU A 105 12.05 -7.12 8.07
N GLU A 106 12.96 -6.45 8.78
CA GLU A 106 14.27 -7.01 9.15
C GLU A 106 14.16 -8.05 10.27
N VAL A 107 13.15 -7.93 11.13
CA VAL A 107 12.91 -8.83 12.28
C VAL A 107 11.47 -9.38 12.27
N PRO A 108 11.10 -10.22 11.28
CA PRO A 108 9.73 -10.72 11.13
C PRO A 108 9.22 -11.49 12.36
N ASP A 109 10.12 -12.16 13.09
CA ASP A 109 9.81 -12.87 14.34
C ASP A 109 9.23 -11.95 15.44
N ALA A 110 9.46 -10.64 15.36
CA ALA A 110 8.86 -9.67 16.28
C ALA A 110 7.35 -9.49 16.05
N LEU A 111 6.87 -9.66 14.80
CA LEU A 111 5.45 -9.58 14.49
C LEU A 111 4.69 -10.71 15.19
N GLU A 112 5.16 -11.96 15.06
CA GLU A 112 4.50 -13.12 15.66
C GLU A 112 4.45 -13.08 17.19
N ARG A 113 5.44 -12.43 17.81
CA ARG A 113 5.51 -12.23 19.27
C ARG A 113 4.65 -11.07 19.78
N SER A 114 4.08 -10.26 18.89
CA SER A 114 3.34 -9.06 19.28
C SER A 114 1.92 -9.35 19.77
N ASP A 115 1.43 -8.50 20.67
CA ASP A 115 0.02 -8.47 21.08
C ASP A 115 -0.90 -8.23 19.88
N ALA A 116 -0.49 -7.37 18.93
CA ALA A 116 -1.27 -7.08 17.72
C ALA A 116 -1.51 -8.33 16.87
N PHE A 117 -0.50 -9.19 16.71
CA PHE A 117 -0.65 -10.48 16.04
C PHE A 117 -1.55 -11.43 16.82
N THR A 118 -1.37 -11.50 18.14
CA THR A 118 -2.19 -12.35 19.02
C THR A 118 -3.67 -11.96 18.96
N ASP A 119 -3.97 -10.66 19.00
CA ASP A 119 -5.32 -10.12 18.92
C ASP A 119 -5.96 -10.40 17.55
N LEU A 120 -5.23 -10.14 16.47
CA LEU A 120 -5.72 -10.37 15.10
C LEU A 120 -6.00 -11.86 14.86
N LYS A 121 -5.09 -12.74 15.29
CA LYS A 121 -5.28 -14.19 15.23
C LYS A 121 -6.52 -14.62 16.01
N ALA A 122 -6.73 -14.10 17.22
CA ALA A 122 -7.90 -14.42 18.03
C ALA A 122 -9.21 -13.96 17.36
N GLN A 123 -9.22 -12.80 16.71
CA GLN A 123 -10.38 -12.31 15.94
C GLN A 123 -10.71 -13.22 14.76
N LEU A 124 -9.69 -13.69 14.02
CA LEU A 124 -9.85 -14.62 12.91
C LEU A 124 -10.35 -15.99 13.38
N GLN A 125 -9.86 -16.50 14.51
CA GLN A 125 -10.39 -17.71 15.13
C GLN A 125 -11.85 -17.55 15.56
N GLY A 126 -12.22 -16.39 16.12
CA GLY A 126 -13.60 -16.05 16.45
C GLY A 126 -14.53 -15.99 15.22
N ALA A 127 -13.97 -15.80 14.02
CA ALA A 127 -14.69 -15.86 12.75
C ALA A 127 -14.87 -17.29 12.20
N GLY A 128 -14.29 -18.30 12.85
CA GLY A 128 -14.40 -19.71 12.48
C GLY A 128 -13.17 -20.28 11.76
N LEU A 129 -12.07 -19.53 11.62
CA LEU A 129 -10.83 -20.06 11.04
C LEU A 129 -10.14 -21.01 12.04
N ARG A 130 -9.49 -22.06 11.51
CA ARG A 130 -8.64 -22.92 12.34
C ARG A 130 -7.41 -22.15 12.82
N ALA A 131 -6.86 -22.56 13.97
CA ALA A 131 -5.73 -21.87 14.60
C ALA A 131 -4.53 -21.65 13.67
N VAL A 132 -4.20 -22.65 12.84
CA VAL A 132 -3.09 -22.56 11.87
C VAL A 132 -3.42 -21.56 10.76
N GLU A 133 -4.61 -21.65 10.15
CA GLU A 133 -5.04 -20.73 9.09
C GLU A 133 -5.15 -19.29 9.59
N ALA A 134 -5.62 -19.09 10.82
CA ALA A 134 -5.71 -17.78 11.45
C ALA A 134 -4.32 -17.16 11.68
N ALA A 135 -3.32 -17.97 12.03
CA ALA A 135 -1.94 -17.50 12.18
C ALA A 135 -1.34 -17.09 10.83
N ASP A 136 -1.48 -17.93 9.80
CA ASP A 136 -0.99 -17.65 8.45
C ASP A 136 -1.62 -16.37 7.88
N ILE A 137 -2.94 -16.21 8.04
CA ILE A 137 -3.66 -15.04 7.54
C ILE A 137 -3.32 -13.79 8.34
N ALA A 138 -3.16 -13.89 9.67
CA ALA A 138 -2.72 -12.76 10.49
C ALA A 138 -1.34 -12.26 10.08
N LEU A 139 -0.38 -13.18 9.88
CA LEU A 139 0.97 -12.84 9.47
C LEU A 139 0.99 -12.21 8.07
N LEU A 140 0.25 -12.80 7.13
CA LEU A 140 0.10 -12.27 5.76
C LEU A 140 -0.49 -10.85 5.79
N ALA A 141 -1.57 -10.64 6.55
CA ALA A 141 -2.24 -9.35 6.64
C ALA A 141 -1.34 -8.27 7.26
N MET A 142 -0.63 -8.58 8.35
CA MET A 142 0.31 -7.64 8.96
C MET A 142 1.48 -7.31 8.03
N THR A 143 2.05 -8.32 7.39
CA THR A 143 3.17 -8.14 6.43
C THR A 143 2.74 -7.27 5.25
N TYR A 144 1.54 -7.51 4.70
CA TYR A 144 0.98 -6.70 3.63
C TYR A 144 0.83 -5.23 4.05
N VAL A 145 0.28 -4.96 5.24
CA VAL A 145 0.12 -3.59 5.77
C VAL A 145 1.47 -2.91 6.01
N ILE A 146 2.48 -3.65 6.47
CA ILE A 146 3.83 -3.12 6.73
C ILE A 146 4.57 -2.82 5.42
N ALA A 147 4.39 -3.66 4.40
CA ALA A 147 5.03 -3.49 3.10
C ALA A 147 4.40 -2.38 2.25
N ASP A 148 3.18 -1.94 2.58
CA ASP A 148 2.44 -0.86 1.90
C ASP A 148 3.21 0.47 1.99
N ARG A 149 3.73 0.95 0.86
CA ARG A 149 4.57 2.16 0.77
C ARG A 149 3.79 3.47 0.61
N SER A 150 2.46 3.40 0.57
CA SER A 150 1.59 4.54 0.23
C SER A 150 1.68 5.74 1.19
N ALA A 151 2.40 5.63 2.32
CA ALA A 151 2.55 6.70 3.30
C ALA A 151 3.83 7.56 3.16
N ALA A 152 4.73 7.26 2.21
CA ALA A 152 6.07 7.89 2.17
C ALA A 152 6.22 9.11 1.23
N ASP A 153 5.30 9.38 0.31
CA ASP A 153 5.39 10.53 -0.61
C ASP A 153 4.20 11.48 -0.44
N GLY A 154 4.47 12.61 0.20
CA GLY A 154 3.52 13.72 0.32
C GLY A 154 3.69 14.72 -0.83
N SER A 155 2.99 14.48 -1.94
CA SER A 155 2.73 15.50 -2.96
C SER A 155 1.29 15.41 -3.46
N HIS A 156 0.35 15.90 -2.65
CA HIS A 156 -1.02 16.12 -3.13
C HIS A 156 -1.04 17.30 -4.11
N VAL A 157 -1.33 17.03 -5.39
CA VAL A 157 -1.86 18.03 -6.33
C VAL A 157 -3.36 18.14 -6.06
N GLU A 158 -3.81 19.28 -5.50
CA GLU A 158 -5.24 19.60 -5.45
C GLU A 158 -5.77 19.78 -6.88
N LEU A 159 -6.74 18.94 -7.29
CA LEU A 159 -7.48 19.11 -8.54
C LEU A 159 -8.98 19.30 -8.26
N ASP A 160 -9.48 20.34 -8.91
CA ASP A 160 -10.78 20.99 -8.88
C ASP A 160 -12.01 20.06 -9.04
N GLU A 161 -13.12 20.39 -8.37
CA GLU A 161 -14.41 19.69 -8.49
C GLU A 161 -15.00 19.85 -9.91
N GLY A 162 -14.74 18.90 -10.83
CA GLY A 162 -15.19 19.09 -12.22
C GLY A 162 -15.41 17.83 -13.08
N GLY A 163 -16.66 17.34 -13.13
CA GLY A 163 -17.17 16.50 -14.24
C GLY A 163 -17.86 15.20 -13.81
N LYS A 164 -18.92 14.79 -14.55
CA LYS A 164 -19.53 13.46 -14.35
C LYS A 164 -18.51 12.36 -14.72
N PRO A 165 -18.37 11.31 -13.90
CA PRO A 165 -17.41 10.24 -14.17
C PRO A 165 -17.76 9.49 -15.45
N ALA A 166 -16.80 9.45 -16.38
CA ALA A 166 -16.84 8.62 -17.56
C ALA A 166 -16.53 7.17 -17.19
N SER A 167 -17.00 6.22 -17.99
CA SER A 167 -16.78 4.79 -17.77
C SER A 167 -16.17 4.15 -19.01
N ILE A 168 -15.17 3.29 -18.84
CA ILE A 168 -14.64 2.45 -19.91
C ILE A 168 -14.84 0.98 -19.60
N ALA A 169 -15.39 0.24 -20.56
CA ALA A 169 -15.59 -1.19 -20.50
C ALA A 169 -14.75 -1.89 -21.58
N ILE A 170 -13.94 -2.87 -21.20
CA ILE A 170 -13.24 -3.75 -22.14
C ILE A 170 -14.07 -5.01 -22.31
N ASP A 171 -14.69 -5.18 -23.48
CA ASP A 171 -15.53 -6.35 -23.77
C ASP A 171 -14.68 -7.62 -23.98
N SER A 172 -15.33 -8.74 -23.66
CA SER A 172 -14.88 -10.11 -23.88
C SER A 172 -14.24 -10.32 -25.27
N GLY A 173 -13.04 -10.92 -25.30
CA GLY A 173 -12.33 -11.27 -26.55
C GLY A 173 -11.34 -10.23 -27.06
N SER A 174 -11.12 -9.15 -26.30
CA SER A 174 -10.06 -8.17 -26.56
C SER A 174 -8.70 -8.64 -26.01
N ARG A 175 -7.59 -8.42 -26.73
CA ARG A 175 -6.22 -8.84 -26.37
C ARG A 175 -5.20 -7.75 -26.71
N GLY A 176 -4.24 -7.53 -25.82
CA GLY A 176 -3.18 -6.53 -26.01
C GLY A 176 -3.70 -5.08 -25.92
N VAL A 177 -4.59 -4.81 -24.97
CA VAL A 177 -5.18 -3.48 -24.75
C VAL A 177 -4.24 -2.66 -23.88
N LEU A 178 -3.90 -1.44 -24.30
CA LEU A 178 -3.20 -0.46 -23.49
C LEU A 178 -4.11 0.76 -23.31
N LEU A 179 -4.53 1.03 -22.09
CA LEU A 179 -5.23 2.26 -21.74
C LEU A 179 -4.23 3.20 -21.07
N ARG A 180 -4.15 4.46 -21.52
CA ARG A 180 -3.30 5.46 -20.86
C ARG A 180 -3.89 6.85 -20.82
N GLY A 181 -3.34 7.72 -19.99
CA GLY A 181 -3.65 9.15 -20.04
C GLY A 181 -3.21 9.80 -21.36
N GLY A 182 -4.13 10.50 -22.01
CA GLY A 182 -3.86 11.31 -23.19
C GLY A 182 -3.44 12.73 -22.84
N SER A 183 -3.31 13.57 -23.86
CA SER A 183 -2.92 14.98 -23.68
C SER A 183 -4.03 15.79 -22.97
N PRO A 184 -3.70 16.76 -22.10
CA PRO A 184 -4.69 17.57 -21.36
C PRO A 184 -5.62 18.44 -22.24
N ASP A 185 -5.25 18.67 -23.49
CA ASP A 185 -6.02 19.42 -24.48
C ASP A 185 -7.00 18.53 -25.29
N MET A 186 -7.10 17.24 -24.97
CA MET A 186 -8.06 16.35 -25.62
C MET A 186 -9.51 16.85 -25.46
N PRO A 187 -10.24 17.08 -26.57
CA PRO A 187 -11.65 17.50 -26.49
C PRO A 187 -12.61 16.34 -26.23
N ASP A 188 -12.27 15.15 -26.74
CA ASP A 188 -13.10 13.95 -26.66
C ASP A 188 -12.72 13.06 -25.47
N LEU A 189 -13.58 12.11 -25.12
CA LEU A 189 -13.32 11.14 -24.05
C LEU A 189 -12.13 10.22 -24.36
N ILE A 190 -11.91 9.87 -25.63
CA ILE A 190 -10.83 9.00 -26.06
C ILE A 190 -10.15 9.49 -27.34
N ARG A 191 -8.91 9.06 -27.53
CA ARG A 191 -8.18 9.15 -28.79
C ARG A 191 -7.54 7.80 -29.06
N VAL A 192 -7.56 7.36 -30.32
CA VAL A 192 -6.89 6.12 -30.76
C VAL A 192 -5.74 6.53 -31.69
N PRO A 193 -4.47 6.52 -31.21
CA PRO A 193 -3.35 7.12 -31.94
C PRO A 193 -3.07 6.51 -33.32
N HIS A 194 -3.46 5.26 -33.55
CA HIS A 194 -3.14 4.49 -34.77
C HIS A 194 -4.37 4.13 -35.62
N GLU A 195 -5.38 5.00 -35.67
CA GLU A 195 -6.62 4.76 -36.42
C GLU A 195 -6.37 4.66 -37.96
N GLN A 196 -6.29 3.43 -38.48
CA GLN A 196 -6.25 3.15 -39.93
C GLN A 196 -7.50 2.38 -40.35
N ALA A 197 -8.55 3.13 -40.72
CA ALA A 197 -9.66 2.79 -41.64
C ALA A 197 -10.46 1.47 -41.47
N ALA A 198 -10.24 0.67 -40.43
CA ALA A 198 -11.12 -0.44 -40.05
C ALA A 198 -11.76 -0.13 -38.69
N ALA A 199 -13.09 -0.26 -38.61
CA ALA A 199 -13.97 0.06 -37.49
C ALA A 199 -13.27 0.36 -36.14
N SER A 200 -13.48 1.56 -35.60
CA SER A 200 -12.86 2.02 -34.35
C SER A 200 -12.92 0.93 -33.26
N PRO A 201 -11.77 0.60 -32.63
CA PRO A 201 -11.70 -0.45 -31.63
C PRO A 201 -12.48 -0.10 -30.35
N ALA A 202 -12.89 1.16 -30.22
CA ALA A 202 -13.68 1.66 -29.12
C ALA A 202 -14.87 2.50 -29.63
N VAL A 203 -16.06 2.20 -29.10
CA VAL A 203 -17.29 2.93 -29.42
C VAL A 203 -17.67 3.80 -28.22
N VAL A 204 -17.83 5.09 -28.45
CA VAL A 204 -18.30 6.05 -27.44
C VAL A 204 -19.82 6.18 -27.51
N ARG A 205 -20.50 6.00 -26.38
CA ARG A 205 -21.95 6.19 -26.21
C ARG A 205 -22.20 7.05 -24.98
N GLY A 206 -22.34 8.36 -25.19
CA GLY A 206 -22.43 9.31 -24.08
C GLY A 206 -21.14 9.28 -23.25
N GLU A 207 -21.25 9.04 -21.94
CA GLU A 207 -20.12 8.96 -20.99
C GLU A 207 -19.50 7.56 -20.91
N THR A 208 -19.91 6.63 -21.79
CA THR A 208 -19.42 5.24 -21.78
C THR A 208 -18.62 4.92 -23.02
N VAL A 209 -17.42 4.42 -22.82
CA VAL A 209 -16.53 3.88 -23.86
C VAL A 209 -16.58 2.36 -23.79
N VAL A 210 -16.82 1.70 -24.91
CA VAL A 210 -16.77 0.23 -24.97
C VAL A 210 -15.71 -0.21 -25.98
N VAL A 211 -14.66 -0.87 -25.49
CA VAL A 211 -13.59 -1.45 -26.30
C VAL A 211 -14.02 -2.83 -26.76
N ARG A 212 -14.12 -3.06 -28.07
CA ARG A 212 -14.64 -4.31 -28.64
C ARG A 212 -13.68 -4.90 -29.66
N ARG A 213 -13.42 -6.21 -29.53
CA ARG A 213 -12.69 -7.03 -30.52
C ARG A 213 -11.30 -6.48 -30.86
N LEU A 214 -10.66 -5.76 -29.93
CA LEU A 214 -9.32 -5.24 -30.12
C LEU A 214 -8.32 -6.40 -30.06
N ARG A 215 -7.50 -6.56 -31.10
CA ARG A 215 -6.51 -7.65 -31.20
C ARG A 215 -5.17 -7.06 -31.63
N GLY A 216 -4.44 -6.45 -30.69
CA GLY A 216 -3.23 -5.70 -31.01
C GLY A 216 -2.01 -6.19 -30.24
N ILE A 217 -1.08 -6.87 -30.91
CA ILE A 217 0.31 -6.92 -30.42
C ILE A 217 0.94 -5.60 -30.89
N GLY A 218 1.02 -4.61 -30.00
CA GLY A 218 1.63 -3.28 -30.26
C GLY A 218 0.74 -2.22 -30.93
N ARG A 219 -0.58 -2.41 -31.04
CA ARG A 219 -1.52 -1.46 -31.69
C ARG A 219 -2.84 -1.24 -30.93
N GLY A 220 -2.95 -1.75 -29.71
CA GLY A 220 -4.18 -1.70 -28.90
C GLY A 220 -4.28 -0.50 -27.97
N GLU A 221 -3.66 0.62 -28.34
CA GLU A 221 -3.53 1.79 -27.49
C GLU A 221 -4.74 2.71 -27.60
N ILE A 222 -5.29 3.10 -26.46
CA ILE A 222 -6.38 4.05 -26.33
C ILE A 222 -5.97 5.08 -25.27
N GLU A 223 -5.90 6.33 -25.68
CA GLU A 223 -5.69 7.46 -24.78
C GLU A 223 -7.02 7.93 -24.21
N LEU A 224 -7.05 8.14 -22.90
CA LEU A 224 -8.21 8.62 -22.15
C LEU A 224 -8.01 10.08 -21.76
N ASN A 225 -9.09 10.85 -21.81
CA ASN A 225 -9.05 12.26 -21.44
C ASN A 225 -8.70 12.44 -19.95
N PRO A 226 -7.56 13.06 -19.60
CA PRO A 226 -7.11 13.16 -18.21
C PRO A 226 -7.92 14.15 -17.38
N ARG A 227 -8.72 15.02 -18.01
CA ARG A 227 -9.58 15.99 -17.32
C ARG A 227 -10.90 15.39 -16.84
N ARG A 228 -11.09 14.09 -17.03
CA ARG A 228 -12.32 13.38 -16.67
C ARG A 228 -12.05 12.41 -15.53
N PRO A 229 -12.94 12.30 -14.54
CA PRO A 229 -12.93 11.17 -13.64
C PRO A 229 -13.33 9.90 -14.41
N TRP A 230 -12.64 8.79 -14.14
CA TRP A 230 -12.81 7.53 -14.85
C TRP A 230 -13.17 6.35 -13.94
N ARG A 231 -14.12 5.53 -14.41
CA ARG A 231 -14.37 4.19 -13.89
C ARG A 231 -13.97 3.14 -14.90
N PHE A 232 -13.25 2.11 -14.47
CA PHE A 232 -12.73 1.05 -15.32
C PHE A 232 -13.48 -0.24 -15.06
N LYS A 233 -13.94 -0.88 -16.13
CA LYS A 233 -14.51 -2.22 -16.08
C LYS A 233 -13.81 -3.14 -17.08
N VAL A 234 -13.01 -4.07 -16.57
CA VAL A 234 -12.33 -5.08 -17.39
C VAL A 234 -13.17 -6.35 -17.37
N GLN A 235 -13.89 -6.62 -18.47
CA GLN A 235 -14.73 -7.80 -18.61
C GLN A 235 -14.02 -8.90 -19.40
N ALA A 236 -13.86 -10.05 -18.75
CA ALA A 236 -13.21 -11.22 -19.30
C ALA A 236 -13.95 -11.86 -20.50
N PRO A 237 -13.26 -12.68 -21.32
CA PRO A 237 -11.83 -12.99 -21.24
C PRO A 237 -11.01 -11.92 -21.97
N THR A 238 -10.09 -11.30 -21.24
CA THR A 238 -9.08 -10.36 -21.74
C THR A 238 -7.69 -10.89 -21.41
N TRP A 239 -6.76 -10.75 -22.35
CA TRP A 239 -5.38 -11.25 -22.21
C TRP A 239 -4.40 -10.12 -22.50
N ASN A 240 -3.39 -9.92 -21.64
CA ASN A 240 -2.36 -8.88 -21.74
C ASN A 240 -3.01 -7.49 -21.84
N THR A 241 -3.62 -7.06 -20.75
CA THR A 241 -4.19 -5.71 -20.64
C THR A 241 -3.29 -4.88 -19.75
N VAL A 242 -2.95 -3.68 -20.21
CA VAL A 242 -2.17 -2.71 -19.44
C VAL A 242 -3.03 -1.47 -19.21
N LEU A 243 -3.18 -1.09 -17.95
CA LEU A 243 -3.85 0.12 -17.50
C LEU A 243 -2.77 1.08 -16.98
N ASP A 244 -2.29 2.00 -17.81
CA ASP A 244 -1.30 3.02 -17.46
C ASP A 244 -2.01 4.30 -17.00
N LEU A 245 -2.47 4.29 -15.76
CA LEU A 245 -3.35 5.31 -15.20
C LEU A 245 -2.71 6.47 -14.41
N PRO A 246 -1.37 6.68 -14.31
CA PRO A 246 -0.80 7.75 -13.49
C PRO A 246 -1.32 9.16 -13.76
N ALA A 247 -1.68 9.44 -15.01
CA ALA A 247 -2.16 10.76 -15.44
C ALA A 247 -3.69 10.92 -15.39
N LEU A 248 -4.42 9.99 -14.75
CA LEU A 248 -5.89 9.95 -14.76
C LEU A 248 -6.47 10.06 -13.34
N ASP A 249 -7.60 10.74 -13.23
CA ASP A 249 -8.46 10.70 -12.03
C ASP A 249 -9.27 9.38 -12.05
N VAL A 250 -8.82 8.39 -11.29
CA VAL A 250 -9.46 7.06 -11.22
C VAL A 250 -10.43 7.00 -10.05
N ARG A 251 -11.69 6.66 -10.32
CA ARG A 251 -12.77 6.58 -9.33
C ARG A 251 -13.18 5.17 -8.96
N GLU A 252 -12.96 4.19 -9.84
CA GLU A 252 -13.27 2.78 -9.57
C GLU A 252 -12.56 1.89 -10.59
N ILE A 253 -12.12 0.70 -10.16
CA ILE A 253 -11.65 -0.36 -11.06
C ILE A 253 -12.40 -1.65 -10.73
N HIS A 254 -13.01 -2.25 -11.73
CA HIS A 254 -13.70 -3.53 -11.62
C HIS A 254 -13.10 -4.54 -12.60
N VAL A 255 -12.68 -5.69 -12.10
CA VAL A 255 -12.08 -6.78 -12.88
C VAL A 255 -12.93 -8.04 -12.69
N ASP A 256 -13.63 -8.44 -13.75
CA ASP A 256 -14.49 -9.63 -13.78
C ASP A 256 -13.69 -10.93 -14.00
N SER A 257 -14.27 -12.07 -13.62
CA SER A 257 -13.66 -13.41 -13.67
C SER A 257 -13.19 -13.80 -15.07
N GLY A 258 -11.91 -14.15 -15.25
CA GLY A 258 -11.33 -14.62 -16.51
C GLY A 258 -10.41 -13.62 -17.24
N ALA A 259 -10.09 -12.48 -16.61
CA ALA A 259 -8.97 -11.64 -17.05
C ALA A 259 -7.63 -12.32 -16.72
N THR A 260 -6.65 -12.25 -17.62
CA THR A 260 -5.34 -12.87 -17.46
C THR A 260 -4.24 -11.93 -17.91
N ASN A 261 -3.16 -11.80 -17.12
CA ASN A 261 -2.07 -10.85 -17.34
C ASN A 261 -2.59 -9.42 -17.46
N LEU A 262 -3.13 -8.93 -16.35
CA LEU A 262 -3.57 -7.53 -16.22
C LEU A 262 -2.50 -6.79 -15.42
N GLU A 263 -1.88 -5.79 -16.02
CA GLU A 263 -0.97 -4.88 -15.34
C GLU A 263 -1.66 -3.53 -15.21
N CYS A 264 -1.75 -3.01 -14.01
CA CYS A 264 -2.31 -1.70 -13.71
C CYS A 264 -1.23 -0.87 -13.03
N PHE A 265 -1.00 0.33 -13.55
CA PHE A 265 -0.16 1.35 -12.95
C PHE A 265 -1.11 2.43 -12.45
N LEU A 266 -1.37 2.43 -11.15
CA LEU A 266 -2.34 3.32 -10.53
C LEU A 266 -1.82 4.77 -10.45
N PRO A 267 -2.71 5.78 -10.49
CA PRO A 267 -2.34 7.15 -10.13
C PRO A 267 -2.00 7.28 -8.67
N GLU A 268 -1.34 8.38 -8.35
CA GLU A 268 -1.20 8.81 -6.96
C GLU A 268 -2.60 8.90 -6.32
N PRO A 269 -2.82 8.22 -5.19
CA PRO A 269 -4.16 8.04 -4.65
C PRO A 269 -4.75 9.36 -4.14
N GLN A 270 -5.74 9.88 -4.88
CA GLN A 270 -6.55 11.03 -4.46
C GLN A 270 -7.85 10.54 -3.80
N GLY A 271 -7.71 9.98 -2.58
CA GLY A 271 -8.83 9.44 -1.80
C GLY A 271 -9.04 7.95 -2.00
N VAL A 272 -10.28 7.48 -1.77
CA VAL A 272 -10.61 6.04 -1.84
C VAL A 272 -11.08 5.68 -3.24
N VAL A 273 -10.29 4.85 -3.92
CA VAL A 273 -10.63 4.26 -5.21
C VAL A 273 -11.00 2.80 -5.01
N PRO A 274 -12.28 2.41 -5.05
CA PRO A 274 -12.67 1.00 -4.97
C PRO A 274 -12.07 0.19 -6.12
N ILE A 275 -11.35 -0.88 -5.78
CA ILE A 275 -10.86 -1.90 -6.71
C ILE A 275 -11.54 -3.23 -6.39
N HIS A 276 -12.38 -3.70 -7.29
CA HIS A 276 -13.10 -4.95 -7.20
C HIS A 276 -12.46 -5.99 -8.12
N ILE A 277 -11.98 -7.11 -7.57
CA ILE A 277 -11.43 -8.23 -8.36
C ILE A 277 -12.24 -9.48 -8.04
N SER A 278 -12.87 -10.04 -9.07
CA SER A 278 -13.65 -11.28 -8.99
C SER A 278 -12.76 -12.53 -8.97
N SER A 279 -13.30 -13.65 -8.49
CA SER A 279 -12.59 -14.95 -8.51
C SER A 279 -12.29 -15.41 -9.95
N GLY A 280 -11.16 -16.07 -10.18
CA GLY A 280 -10.77 -16.59 -11.51
C GLY A 280 -10.02 -15.60 -12.39
N VAL A 281 -9.48 -14.53 -11.80
CA VAL A 281 -8.52 -13.64 -12.44
C VAL A 281 -7.10 -14.15 -12.15
N VAL A 282 -6.23 -14.15 -13.16
CA VAL A 282 -4.87 -14.74 -13.07
C VAL A 282 -3.82 -13.70 -13.44
N ASN A 283 -2.76 -13.59 -12.64
CA ASN A 283 -1.63 -12.70 -12.88
C ASN A 283 -2.07 -11.23 -13.05
N VAL A 284 -2.61 -10.67 -11.96
CA VAL A 284 -2.90 -9.24 -11.85
C VAL A 284 -1.79 -8.58 -11.08
N THR A 285 -1.25 -7.52 -11.65
CA THR A 285 -0.34 -6.58 -10.99
C THR A 285 -1.07 -5.24 -10.93
N LEU A 286 -1.11 -4.62 -9.76
CA LEU A 286 -1.68 -3.28 -9.54
C LEU A 286 -0.60 -2.35 -9.00
#